data_AF-A0A3E3HY15-F1
#
_entry.id   AF-A0A3E3HY15-F1
#
_cell.length_a   1.000
_cell.length_b   1.000
_cell.length_c   1.000
_cell.angle_alpha   90.00
_cell.angle_beta   90.00
_cell.angle_gamma   90.00
#
_symmetry.space_group_name_H-M   'P 1'
#
loop_
_entity.id
_entity.type
_entity.pdbx_description
1 polymer ?
#
loop_
_entity_poly.entity_id
_entity_poly.type
_entity_poly.pdbx_seq_one_letter_code
_entity_poly.pdbx_strand_id
1 'polypeptide(L)'
;MGSGLSCGLKARPEKELWLKLFYRRVMLMYRVLIVDDDKLARKGLISIVPWEECGFTVVGDVANGALALDFIEQNEVDLAVVDLAMPVLCGLDFIRECKLRRPEIKYVVLSSHESFDYIQKALRLGVCDYISKLQLDQEDCAEIFRRIASQMDSRATAESSPRESKKELIDGFCDEISALHCIYNREEMEVLRERAAAAQLNEIERYRLLLHILRTVSQSFEVHLSEDDFDFHASQMEWMPQMREKLIDSIRRQENNQRIESLILVAADYILEHLTENELKTEDAADSISMSRSYFSTSFKKYTGFSVNGFIRKERVELAKKMVRENYSLSFSEVSYQVGYRDEKYFAKVFQLREGITFSEYKRALSDK
;
A
#
# COMPACT_ATOMS: atom_id res chain seq x y z
N MET A 1 47.82 28.90 51.52
CA MET A 1 48.01 27.47 51.22
C MET A 1 46.68 26.80 51.54
N GLY A 2 45.78 26.45 50.62
CA GLY A 2 45.95 26.11 49.21
C GLY A 2 45.88 24.59 49.04
N SER A 3 44.72 23.97 49.23
CA SER A 3 44.36 22.67 48.64
C SER A 3 42.87 22.36 48.85
N GLY A 4 42.13 22.29 47.73
CA GLY A 4 40.73 21.90 47.69
C GLY A 4 40.31 21.76 46.23
N LEU A 5 40.60 20.59 45.66
CA LEU A 5 40.29 20.22 44.28
C LEU A 5 38.78 20.29 44.01
N SER A 6 38.38 21.15 43.10
CA SER A 6 37.06 21.12 42.47
C SER A 6 37.02 20.04 41.39
N CYS A 7 36.20 19.00 41.58
CA CYS A 7 35.84 18.08 40.50
C CYS A 7 34.66 18.69 39.73
N GLY A 8 34.89 19.05 38.47
CA GLY A 8 33.89 19.67 37.61
C GLY A 8 32.86 18.67 37.09
N LEU A 9 31.59 18.97 37.31
CA LEU A 9 30.48 18.42 36.53
C LEU A 9 29.94 19.56 35.64
N LYS A 10 30.47 19.64 34.42
CA LYS A 10 29.85 20.43 33.34
C LYS A 10 28.49 19.79 33.03
N ALA A 11 27.41 20.53 33.30
CA ALA A 11 26.07 20.15 32.87
C ALA A 11 26.03 20.02 31.34
N ARG A 12 25.53 18.88 30.84
CA ARG A 12 25.43 18.59 29.41
C ARG A 12 24.31 19.41 28.75
N PRO A 13 24.49 19.89 27.51
CA PRO A 13 23.56 20.78 26.78
C PRO A 13 22.25 20.13 26.30
N GLU A 14 21.99 18.85 26.61
CA GLU A 14 20.84 18.12 26.09
C GLU A 14 19.49 18.58 26.70
N LYS A 15 19.47 19.10 27.95
CA LYS A 15 18.21 19.52 28.59
C LYS A 15 17.58 20.77 27.96
N GLU A 16 18.37 21.69 27.40
CA GLU A 16 17.82 22.90 26.72
C GLU A 16 17.20 22.58 25.36
N LEU A 17 17.73 21.57 24.64
CA LEU A 17 17.17 21.12 23.37
C LEU A 17 15.83 20.41 23.60
N TRP A 18 15.73 19.61 24.66
CA TRP A 18 14.48 18.96 25.09
C TRP A 18 13.41 19.97 25.50
N LEU A 19 13.77 21.04 26.23
CA LEU A 19 12.83 22.12 26.55
C LEU A 19 12.40 22.91 25.31
N LYS A 20 13.30 23.20 24.37
CA LYS A 20 12.94 23.86 23.09
C LYS A 20 12.05 22.99 22.20
N LEU A 21 12.29 21.69 22.12
CA LEU A 21 11.44 20.76 21.36
C LEU A 21 10.10 20.50 22.05
N PHE A 22 10.08 20.48 23.38
CA PHE A 22 8.86 20.39 24.18
C PHE A 22 8.00 21.65 24.07
N TYR A 23 8.60 22.85 24.12
CA TYR A 23 7.90 24.12 23.93
C TYR A 23 7.46 24.35 22.48
N ARG A 24 8.19 23.85 21.47
CA ARG A 24 7.76 23.90 20.06
C ARG A 24 6.54 23.00 19.79
N ARG A 25 6.26 22.05 20.68
CA ARG A 25 5.03 21.22 20.67
C ARG A 25 3.85 21.91 21.35
N VAL A 26 4.04 23.10 21.92
CA VAL A 26 3.00 23.94 22.49
C VAL A 26 2.72 25.08 21.49
N MET A 27 1.53 25.02 20.87
CA MET A 27 0.87 26.03 20.02
C MET A 27 1.31 26.16 18.55
N LEU A 28 1.04 25.14 17.72
CA LEU A 28 0.60 25.42 16.35
C LEU A 28 -0.92 25.58 16.39
N MET A 29 -1.41 26.77 16.03
CA MET A 29 -2.84 27.10 16.02
C MET A 29 -3.29 27.14 14.56
N TYR A 30 -4.16 26.21 14.15
CA TYR A 30 -4.60 26.06 12.77
C TYR A 30 -5.57 27.18 12.36
N ARG A 31 -5.40 27.75 11.18
CA ARG A 31 -6.20 28.84 10.63
C ARG A 31 -7.47 28.29 9.98
N VAL A 32 -8.64 28.66 10.51
CA VAL A 32 -9.94 28.15 10.08
C VAL A 32 -10.72 29.19 9.28
N LEU A 33 -11.22 28.80 8.11
CA LEU A 33 -12.21 29.55 7.34
C LEU A 33 -13.59 28.89 7.50
N ILE A 34 -14.62 29.69 7.78
CA ILE A 34 -16.00 29.21 7.87
C ILE A 34 -16.79 29.67 6.65
N VAL A 35 -17.42 28.75 5.94
CA VAL A 35 -18.15 28.99 4.69
C VAL A 35 -19.58 28.49 4.84
N ASP A 36 -20.53 29.41 4.94
CA ASP A 36 -21.97 29.12 5.08
C ASP A 36 -22.75 30.36 4.61
N ASP A 37 -23.83 30.21 3.86
CA ASP A 37 -24.59 31.36 3.36
C ASP A 37 -25.44 32.03 4.44
N ASP A 38 -25.76 31.32 5.52
CA ASP A 38 -26.44 31.87 6.69
C ASP A 38 -25.44 32.58 7.63
N LYS A 39 -25.57 33.91 7.70
CA LYS A 39 -24.76 34.75 8.59
C LYS A 39 -24.93 34.40 10.07
N LEU A 40 -26.14 34.03 10.51
CA LEU A 40 -26.40 33.64 11.89
C LEU A 40 -25.74 32.30 12.19
N ALA A 41 -25.80 31.34 11.28
CA ALA A 41 -25.12 30.05 11.43
C ALA A 41 -23.60 30.22 11.59
N ARG A 42 -22.96 31.06 10.76
CA ARG A 42 -21.53 31.37 10.90
C ARG A 42 -21.20 31.98 12.25
N LYS A 43 -21.93 33.01 12.68
CA LYS A 43 -21.68 33.68 13.97
C LYS A 43 -21.99 32.79 15.16
N GLY A 44 -23.01 31.94 15.06
CA GLY A 44 -23.33 30.91 16.04
C GLY A 44 -22.17 29.92 16.20
N LEU A 45 -21.71 29.32 15.10
CA LEU A 45 -20.59 28.37 15.10
C LEU A 45 -19.31 29.00 15.69
N ILE A 46 -18.98 30.24 15.29
CA ILE A 46 -17.84 30.99 15.83
C ILE A 46 -17.96 31.16 17.36
N SER A 47 -19.17 31.37 17.86
CA SER A 47 -19.42 31.64 19.28
C SER A 47 -19.48 30.38 20.15
N ILE A 48 -19.96 29.25 19.63
CA ILE A 48 -20.18 28.03 20.44
C ILE A 48 -18.93 27.15 20.53
N VAL A 49 -18.07 27.18 19.51
CA VAL A 49 -16.85 26.37 19.49
C VAL A 49 -15.73 27.15 20.21
N PRO A 50 -15.08 26.57 21.25
CA PRO A 50 -13.91 27.19 21.87
C PRO A 50 -12.67 26.96 21.00
N TRP A 51 -12.57 27.70 19.88
CA TRP A 51 -11.57 27.47 18.83
C TRP A 51 -10.13 27.44 19.34
N GLU A 52 -9.74 28.43 20.16
CA GLU A 52 -8.38 28.54 20.69
C GLU A 52 -8.02 27.35 21.58
N GLU A 53 -8.95 26.87 22.41
CA GLU A 53 -8.77 25.68 23.25
C GLU A 53 -8.65 24.39 22.41
N CYS A 54 -9.26 24.38 21.24
CA CYS A 54 -9.19 23.28 20.28
C CYS A 54 -7.96 23.34 19.37
N GLY A 55 -7.09 24.36 19.51
CA GLY A 55 -5.91 24.53 18.65
C GLY A 55 -6.20 25.19 17.30
N PHE A 56 -7.26 25.99 17.21
CA PHE A 56 -7.67 26.69 16.00
C PHE A 56 -7.79 28.21 16.21
N THR A 57 -7.74 28.96 15.11
CA THR A 57 -8.06 30.39 15.06
C THR A 57 -8.90 30.65 13.81
N VAL A 58 -10.09 31.22 13.99
CA VAL A 58 -10.93 31.62 12.87
C VAL A 58 -10.32 32.85 12.20
N VAL A 59 -9.87 32.70 10.96
CA VAL A 59 -9.25 33.78 10.17
C VAL A 59 -10.24 34.49 9.25
N GLY A 60 -11.39 33.89 8.98
CA GLY A 60 -12.45 34.50 8.19
C GLY A 60 -13.75 33.72 8.19
N ASP A 61 -14.83 34.40 7.81
CA ASP A 61 -16.13 33.80 7.53
C ASP A 61 -16.74 34.42 6.26
N VAL A 62 -17.16 33.58 5.31
CA VAL A 62 -17.66 34.02 4.00
C VAL A 62 -18.95 33.30 3.61
N ALA A 63 -19.73 33.90 2.71
CA ALA A 63 -21.12 33.53 2.47
C ALA A 63 -21.35 32.52 1.33
N ASN A 64 -20.32 32.14 0.57
CA ASN A 64 -20.44 31.14 -0.51
C ASN A 64 -19.06 30.66 -0.97
N GLY A 65 -19.04 29.62 -1.81
CA GLY A 65 -17.80 29.05 -2.33
C GLY A 65 -16.97 29.98 -3.20
N ALA A 66 -17.57 30.91 -3.95
CA ALA A 66 -16.81 31.84 -4.80
C ALA A 66 -16.03 32.85 -3.95
N LEU A 67 -16.67 33.43 -2.93
CA LEU A 67 -15.98 34.27 -1.95
C LEU A 67 -14.93 33.50 -1.15
N ALA A 68 -15.15 32.21 -0.91
CA ALA A 68 -14.17 31.36 -0.26
C ALA A 68 -12.93 31.13 -1.13
N LEU A 69 -13.07 30.94 -2.45
CA LEU A 69 -11.94 30.88 -3.38
C LEU A 69 -11.14 32.19 -3.40
N ASP A 70 -11.83 33.35 -3.45
CA ASP A 70 -11.14 34.65 -3.39
C ASP A 70 -10.39 34.84 -2.07
N PHE A 71 -10.97 34.35 -0.96
CA PHE A 71 -10.39 34.49 0.38
C PHE A 71 -9.09 33.70 0.54
N ILE A 72 -9.06 32.44 0.09
CA ILE A 72 -7.88 31.53 0.24
C ILE A 72 -6.69 31.92 -0.66
N GLU A 73 -6.93 32.75 -1.69
CA GLU A 73 -5.87 33.32 -2.53
C GLU A 73 -5.13 34.46 -1.81
N GLN A 74 -5.84 35.16 -0.91
CA GLN A 74 -5.32 36.34 -0.22
C GLN A 74 -4.91 36.04 1.23
N ASN A 75 -5.41 34.94 1.80
CA ASN A 75 -5.23 34.58 3.19
C ASN A 75 -4.81 33.13 3.30
N GLU A 76 -4.06 32.84 4.35
CA GLU A 76 -3.67 31.49 4.65
C GLU A 76 -4.72 30.78 5.48
N VAL A 77 -5.11 29.58 5.04
CA VAL A 77 -6.14 28.74 5.65
C VAL A 77 -5.60 27.33 5.74
N ASP A 78 -5.72 26.69 6.90
CA ASP A 78 -5.32 25.30 7.12
C ASP A 78 -6.53 24.36 7.07
N LEU A 79 -7.69 24.84 7.51
CA LEU A 79 -8.96 24.12 7.53
C LEU A 79 -10.11 25.01 7.05
N ALA A 80 -10.94 24.52 6.14
CA ALA A 80 -12.21 25.14 5.78
C ALA A 80 -13.39 24.30 6.32
N VAL A 81 -14.27 24.93 7.08
CA VAL A 81 -15.55 24.36 7.53
C VAL A 81 -16.63 24.85 6.59
N VAL A 82 -17.26 23.94 5.83
CA VAL A 82 -18.00 24.27 4.61
C VAL A 82 -19.41 23.71 4.64
N ASP A 83 -20.42 24.57 4.50
CA ASP A 83 -21.79 24.15 4.21
C ASP A 83 -21.92 23.61 2.78
N LEU A 84 -22.74 22.57 2.58
CA LEU A 84 -22.92 21.98 1.25
C LEU A 84 -23.78 22.82 0.30
N ALA A 85 -24.83 23.44 0.82
CA ALA A 85 -25.94 23.98 0.03
C ALA A 85 -25.94 25.50 0.07
N MET A 86 -25.02 26.10 -0.68
CA MET A 86 -24.88 27.56 -0.78
C MET A 86 -25.11 28.04 -2.23
N PRO A 87 -25.61 29.27 -2.42
CA PRO A 87 -25.75 29.89 -3.74
C PRO A 87 -24.39 30.22 -4.37
N VAL A 88 -24.39 30.54 -5.67
CA VAL A 88 -23.22 30.92 -6.48
C VAL A 88 -22.25 29.75 -6.75
N LEU A 89 -21.65 29.17 -5.70
CA LEU A 89 -20.80 27.99 -5.78
C LEU A 89 -21.06 27.11 -4.56
N CYS A 90 -21.51 25.86 -4.81
CA CYS A 90 -21.86 24.93 -3.75
C CYS A 90 -20.60 24.37 -3.05
N GLY A 91 -20.77 23.83 -1.84
CA GLY A 91 -19.65 23.36 -1.01
C GLY A 91 -18.79 22.29 -1.66
N LEU A 92 -19.39 21.31 -2.35
CA LEU A 92 -18.63 20.25 -3.03
C LEU A 92 -17.83 20.78 -4.22
N ASP A 93 -18.38 21.73 -4.97
CA ASP A 93 -17.70 22.32 -6.13
C ASP A 93 -16.56 23.25 -5.67
N PHE A 94 -16.79 24.01 -4.61
CA PHE A 94 -15.74 24.76 -3.91
C PHE A 94 -14.57 23.84 -3.50
N ILE A 95 -14.85 22.72 -2.81
CA ILE A 95 -13.81 21.78 -2.36
C ILE A 95 -13.03 21.22 -3.56
N ARG A 96 -13.73 20.84 -4.65
CA ARG A 96 -13.08 20.33 -5.87
C ARG A 96 -12.12 21.35 -6.47
N GLU A 97 -12.59 22.58 -6.67
CA GLU A 97 -11.77 23.63 -7.25
C GLU A 97 -10.59 24.02 -6.34
N CYS A 98 -10.86 24.13 -5.04
CA CYS A 98 -9.85 24.49 -4.07
C CYS A 98 -8.74 23.44 -4.01
N LYS A 99 -9.07 22.15 -4.03
CA LYS A 99 -8.07 21.06 -4.06
C LYS A 99 -7.14 21.08 -5.27
N LEU A 100 -7.58 21.61 -6.41
CA LEU A 100 -6.73 21.76 -7.59
C LEU A 100 -5.69 22.89 -7.42
N ARG A 101 -5.99 23.90 -6.60
CA ARG A 101 -5.16 25.11 -6.41
C ARG A 101 -4.33 25.07 -5.12
N ARG A 102 -4.90 24.55 -4.04
CA ARG A 102 -4.39 24.51 -2.65
C ARG A 102 -4.68 23.13 -2.03
N PRO A 103 -3.97 22.07 -2.45
CA PRO A 103 -4.21 20.69 -1.97
C PRO A 103 -3.90 20.48 -0.48
N GLU A 104 -3.16 21.39 0.15
CA GLU A 104 -2.81 21.38 1.57
C GLU A 104 -4.01 21.66 2.48
N ILE A 105 -4.97 22.49 2.02
CA ILE A 105 -6.14 22.90 2.80
C ILE A 105 -6.99 21.67 3.12
N LYS A 106 -7.35 21.52 4.39
CA LYS A 106 -8.26 20.48 4.86
C LYS A 106 -9.69 20.98 4.86
N TYR A 107 -10.66 20.07 4.81
CA TYR A 107 -12.08 20.42 4.74
C TYR A 107 -12.90 19.61 5.73
N VAL A 108 -13.82 20.26 6.40
CA VAL A 108 -14.88 19.64 7.19
C VAL A 108 -16.20 20.10 6.60
N VAL A 109 -17.08 19.16 6.29
CA VAL A 109 -18.38 19.45 5.70
C VAL A 109 -19.43 19.57 6.80
N LEU A 110 -20.20 20.66 6.78
CA LEU A 110 -21.41 20.83 7.59
C LEU A 110 -22.65 20.65 6.72
N SER A 111 -23.65 19.95 7.23
CA SER A 111 -24.92 19.79 6.52
C SER A 111 -26.08 19.67 7.50
N SER A 112 -27.20 20.33 7.19
CA SER A 112 -28.50 20.11 7.84
C SER A 112 -29.22 18.87 7.29
N HIS A 113 -28.73 18.29 6.19
CA HIS A 113 -29.37 17.21 5.46
C HIS A 113 -28.48 15.96 5.42
N GLU A 114 -28.96 14.84 5.97
CA GLU A 114 -28.23 13.56 6.04
C GLU A 114 -28.43 12.68 4.80
N SER A 115 -28.34 13.28 3.61
CA SER A 115 -28.46 12.50 2.37
C SER A 115 -27.18 11.72 2.08
N PHE A 116 -27.32 10.40 1.98
CA PHE A 116 -26.23 9.45 1.70
C PHE A 116 -25.40 9.82 0.46
N ASP A 117 -26.03 10.36 -0.59
CA ASP A 117 -25.36 10.76 -1.82
C ASP A 117 -24.35 11.89 -1.59
N TYR A 118 -24.67 12.84 -0.72
CA TYR A 118 -23.77 13.96 -0.40
C TYR A 118 -22.62 13.52 0.48
N ILE A 119 -22.88 12.62 1.44
CA ILE A 119 -21.85 12.01 2.29
C ILE A 119 -20.83 11.26 1.42
N GLN A 120 -21.29 10.38 0.52
CA GLN A 120 -20.38 9.64 -0.37
C GLN A 120 -19.56 10.57 -1.27
N LYS A 121 -20.17 11.64 -1.80
CA LYS A 121 -19.45 12.62 -2.64
C LYS A 121 -18.39 13.38 -1.84
N ALA A 122 -18.70 13.81 -0.62
CA ALA A 122 -17.75 14.49 0.27
C ALA A 122 -16.58 13.55 0.64
N LEU A 123 -16.86 12.30 1.01
CA LEU A 123 -15.83 11.31 1.35
C LEU A 123 -14.90 11.01 0.16
N ARG A 124 -15.43 10.89 -1.06
CA ARG A 124 -14.62 10.72 -2.29
C ARG A 124 -13.71 11.90 -2.58
N LEU A 125 -14.11 13.10 -2.13
CA LEU A 125 -13.26 14.28 -2.22
C LEU A 125 -12.19 14.31 -1.13
N GLY A 126 -12.16 13.37 -0.19
CA GLY A 126 -11.14 13.29 0.86
C GLY A 126 -11.23 14.46 1.83
N VAL A 127 -12.44 14.80 2.27
CA VAL A 127 -12.67 15.71 3.41
C VAL A 127 -12.19 15.02 4.71
N CYS A 128 -11.79 15.80 5.71
CA CYS A 128 -11.37 15.26 7.00
C CYS A 128 -12.54 14.66 7.76
N ASP A 129 -13.69 15.34 7.72
CA ASP A 129 -14.88 14.89 8.42
C ASP A 129 -16.16 15.43 7.78
N TYR A 130 -17.27 14.80 8.13
CA TYR A 130 -18.63 15.23 7.80
C TYR A 130 -19.42 15.34 9.11
N ILE A 131 -19.93 16.53 9.42
CA ILE A 131 -20.65 16.80 10.67
C ILE A 131 -22.08 17.23 10.33
N SER A 132 -23.04 16.58 10.98
CA SER A 132 -24.45 17.00 10.95
C SER A 132 -24.63 18.27 11.78
N LYS A 133 -25.30 19.31 11.26
CA LYS A 133 -25.57 20.54 12.03
C LYS A 133 -26.37 20.25 13.32
N LEU A 134 -27.22 19.23 13.31
CA LEU A 134 -27.94 18.75 14.50
C LEU A 134 -27.01 18.17 15.58
N GLN A 135 -25.88 17.59 15.16
CA GLN A 135 -24.87 17.05 16.07
C GLN A 135 -24.12 18.17 16.81
N LEU A 136 -23.86 19.30 16.14
CA LEU A 136 -23.26 20.48 16.78
C LEU A 136 -24.14 21.07 17.88
N ASP A 137 -25.47 20.93 17.76
CA ASP A 137 -26.42 21.40 18.77
C ASP A 137 -26.51 20.47 19.99
N GLN A 138 -26.14 19.19 19.84
CA GLN A 138 -26.38 18.13 20.84
C GLN A 138 -25.11 17.62 21.52
N GLU A 139 -23.95 17.70 20.86
CA GLU A 139 -22.67 17.20 21.35
C GLU A 139 -21.74 18.31 21.83
N ASP A 140 -20.69 17.92 22.57
CA ASP A 140 -19.61 18.83 22.93
C ASP A 140 -18.80 19.17 21.68
N CYS A 141 -19.08 20.35 21.10
CA CYS A 141 -18.33 20.91 19.98
C CYS A 141 -16.81 20.92 20.21
N ALA A 142 -16.35 21.08 21.45
CA ALA A 142 -14.93 21.06 21.75
C ALA A 142 -14.32 19.67 21.51
N GLU A 143 -15.06 18.59 21.75
CA GLU A 143 -14.59 17.22 21.50
C GLU A 143 -14.45 16.95 20.00
N ILE A 144 -15.45 17.37 19.21
CA ILE A 144 -15.43 17.20 17.75
C ILE A 144 -14.22 17.91 17.14
N PHE A 145 -14.00 19.17 17.49
CA PHE A 145 -12.86 19.93 16.94
C PHE A 145 -11.51 19.48 17.53
N ARG A 146 -11.43 19.03 18.79
CA ARG A 146 -10.21 18.36 19.31
C ARG A 146 -9.87 17.08 18.55
N ARG A 147 -10.88 16.29 18.16
CA ARG A 147 -10.68 15.11 17.29
C ARG A 147 -10.11 15.52 15.94
N ILE A 148 -10.66 16.56 15.32
CA ILE A 148 -10.19 17.09 14.03
C ILE A 148 -8.76 17.63 14.17
N ALA A 149 -8.46 18.40 15.22
CA ALA A 149 -7.10 18.86 15.52
C ALA A 149 -6.14 17.69 15.68
N SER A 150 -6.52 16.64 16.41
CA SER A 150 -5.71 15.43 16.56
C SER A 150 -5.44 14.72 15.23
N GLN A 151 -6.44 14.64 14.34
CA GLN A 151 -6.26 14.12 12.97
C GLN A 151 -5.38 15.02 12.10
N MET A 152 -5.44 16.34 12.30
CA MET A 152 -4.58 17.30 11.61
C MET A 152 -3.17 17.26 12.17
N ASP A 153 -2.98 17.06 13.47
CA ASP A 153 -1.69 16.92 14.15
C ASP A 153 -1.01 15.60 13.79
N SER A 154 -1.78 14.50 13.73
CA SER A 154 -1.27 13.22 13.23
C SER A 154 -0.81 13.36 11.77
N ARG A 155 -1.49 14.18 10.98
CA ARG A 155 -1.14 14.49 9.58
C ARG A 155 -0.03 15.56 9.42
N ALA A 156 0.10 16.56 10.28
CA ALA A 156 1.14 17.59 10.25
C ALA A 156 2.47 17.07 10.80
N THR A 157 2.41 16.16 11.79
CA THR A 157 3.57 15.34 12.16
C THR A 157 3.88 14.26 11.13
N ALA A 158 2.90 13.83 10.31
CA ALA A 158 3.12 12.99 9.13
C ALA A 158 3.67 13.78 7.91
N GLU A 159 3.40 15.08 7.80
CA GLU A 159 4.03 15.96 6.80
C GLU A 159 5.49 16.27 7.17
N SER A 160 5.95 15.82 8.35
CA SER A 160 7.35 15.69 8.75
C SER A 160 7.82 14.23 8.96
N SER A 161 7.02 13.20 8.60
CA SER A 161 7.40 11.79 8.77
C SER A 161 6.51 10.81 7.94
N PRO A 162 7.09 10.03 7.00
CA PRO A 162 6.39 9.17 6.02
C PRO A 162 5.84 7.83 6.59
N ARG A 163 5.15 7.81 7.73
CA ARG A 163 4.80 6.55 8.44
C ARG A 163 3.33 6.08 8.36
N GLU A 164 2.34 6.95 8.21
CA GLU A 164 0.92 6.51 8.14
C GLU A 164 0.52 5.94 6.76
N SER A 165 1.00 6.52 5.66
CA SER A 165 0.85 5.95 4.31
C SER A 165 1.57 4.60 4.14
N LYS A 166 2.66 4.38 4.89
CA LYS A 166 3.39 3.11 4.87
C LYS A 166 2.72 2.01 5.67
N LYS A 167 1.99 2.34 6.75
CA LYS A 167 1.25 1.33 7.50
C LYS A 167 0.13 0.73 6.65
N GLU A 168 -0.68 1.57 5.98
CA GLU A 168 -1.71 1.09 5.05
C GLU A 168 -1.12 0.31 3.87
N LEU A 169 0.04 0.75 3.38
CA LEU A 169 0.79 0.03 2.34
C LEU A 169 1.28 -1.35 2.82
N ILE A 170 1.80 -1.44 4.05
CA ILE A 170 2.24 -2.69 4.68
C ILE A 170 1.04 -3.58 4.97
N ASP A 171 -0.05 -3.04 5.50
CA ASP A 171 -1.28 -3.79 5.74
C ASP A 171 -1.84 -4.33 4.41
N GLY A 172 -1.77 -3.55 3.33
CA GLY A 172 -2.12 -4.01 1.98
C GLY A 172 -1.21 -5.14 1.47
N PHE A 173 0.11 -5.06 1.70
CA PHE A 173 1.01 -6.18 1.40
C PHE A 173 0.67 -7.41 2.24
N CYS A 174 0.41 -7.24 3.54
CA CYS A 174 0.03 -8.30 4.45
C CYS A 174 -1.26 -9.01 4.00
N ASP A 175 -2.26 -8.25 3.53
CA ASP A 175 -3.51 -8.80 3.00
C ASP A 175 -3.28 -9.62 1.72
N GLU A 176 -2.45 -9.10 0.80
CA GLU A 176 -2.10 -9.78 -0.45
C GLU A 176 -1.31 -11.08 -0.20
N ILE A 177 -0.39 -11.07 0.77
CA ILE A 177 0.36 -12.24 1.25
C ILE A 177 -0.56 -13.26 1.90
N SER A 178 -1.56 -12.80 2.66
CA SER A 178 -2.51 -13.68 3.36
C SER A 178 -3.37 -14.49 2.41
N ALA A 179 -3.55 -14.03 1.17
CA ALA A 179 -4.22 -14.78 0.12
C ALA A 179 -3.36 -15.94 -0.46
N LEU A 180 -2.06 -15.99 -0.14
CA LEU A 180 -1.08 -17.00 -0.54
C LEU A 180 -0.84 -17.15 -2.05
N HIS A 181 -1.54 -16.43 -2.93
CA HIS A 181 -1.38 -16.57 -4.38
C HIS A 181 0.07 -16.35 -4.84
N CYS A 182 0.77 -15.37 -4.25
CA CYS A 182 2.17 -15.09 -4.55
C CYS A 182 3.13 -16.25 -4.17
N ILE A 183 2.75 -17.11 -3.22
CA ILE A 183 3.58 -18.28 -2.85
C ILE A 183 3.57 -19.33 -3.96
N TYR A 184 2.43 -19.48 -4.65
CA TYR A 184 2.27 -20.44 -5.75
C TYR A 184 2.77 -19.89 -7.10
N ASN A 185 2.82 -18.57 -7.27
CA ASN A 185 3.14 -17.90 -8.53
C ASN A 185 4.43 -17.05 -8.42
N ARG A 186 5.50 -17.47 -9.11
CA ARG A 186 6.80 -16.74 -9.08
C ARG A 186 6.69 -15.29 -9.55
N GLU A 187 5.95 -15.06 -10.64
CA GLU A 187 5.72 -13.70 -11.18
C GLU A 187 5.02 -12.78 -10.18
N GLU A 188 3.99 -13.28 -9.48
CA GLU A 188 3.26 -12.48 -8.48
C GLU A 188 4.15 -12.19 -7.26
N MET A 189 4.99 -13.15 -6.86
CA MET A 189 6.00 -12.93 -5.82
C MET A 189 6.98 -11.82 -6.23
N GLU A 190 7.43 -11.84 -7.49
CA GLU A 190 8.38 -10.87 -8.01
C GLU A 190 7.77 -9.46 -8.10
N VAL A 191 6.54 -9.34 -8.61
CA VAL A 191 5.80 -8.07 -8.63
C VAL A 191 5.60 -7.51 -7.23
N LEU A 192 5.26 -8.38 -6.27
CA LEU A 192 5.11 -8.00 -4.87
C LEU A 192 6.45 -7.55 -4.26
N ARG A 193 7.54 -8.26 -4.56
CA ARG A 193 8.92 -7.90 -4.16
C ARG A 193 9.31 -6.54 -4.71
N GLU A 194 9.12 -6.30 -6.01
CA GLU A 194 9.43 -5.03 -6.67
C GLU A 194 8.63 -3.87 -6.06
N ARG A 195 7.34 -4.07 -5.82
CA ARG A 195 6.49 -3.08 -5.13
C ARG A 195 6.98 -2.81 -3.71
N ALA A 196 7.32 -3.85 -2.94
CA ALA A 196 7.84 -3.71 -1.59
C ALA A 196 9.24 -3.04 -1.55
N ALA A 197 10.10 -3.31 -2.53
CA ALA A 197 11.40 -2.66 -2.69
C ALA A 197 11.24 -1.18 -3.07
N ALA A 198 10.33 -0.87 -4.00
CA ALA A 198 10.02 0.49 -4.43
C ALA A 198 9.33 1.33 -3.33
N ALA A 199 8.68 0.68 -2.36
CA ALA A 199 8.02 1.32 -1.22
C ALA A 199 8.98 2.00 -0.22
N GLN A 200 10.31 1.87 -0.41
CA GLN A 200 11.35 2.46 0.44
C GLN A 200 11.14 2.18 1.93
N LEU A 201 10.76 0.95 2.27
CA LEU A 201 10.45 0.55 3.64
C LEU A 201 11.70 0.66 4.53
N ASN A 202 11.51 1.18 5.75
CA ASN A 202 12.56 1.16 6.76
C ASN A 202 12.73 -0.23 7.36
N GLU A 203 13.79 -0.43 8.13
CA GLU A 203 14.15 -1.73 8.71
C GLU A 203 13.01 -2.35 9.55
N ILE A 204 12.34 -1.57 10.39
CA ILE A 204 11.23 -2.07 11.21
C ILE A 204 10.05 -2.54 10.34
N GLU A 205 9.76 -1.82 9.27
CA GLU A 205 8.68 -2.14 8.33
C GLU A 205 8.98 -3.41 7.52
N ARG A 206 10.22 -3.53 7.04
CA ARG A 206 10.70 -4.76 6.39
C ARG A 206 10.59 -5.96 7.33
N TYR A 207 10.99 -5.77 8.58
CA TYR A 207 10.97 -6.82 9.59
C TYR A 207 9.54 -7.25 9.93
N ARG A 208 8.59 -6.31 10.01
CA ARG A 208 7.17 -6.62 10.17
C ARG A 208 6.62 -7.44 9.01
N LEU A 209 6.97 -7.10 7.77
CA LEU A 209 6.57 -7.89 6.60
C LEU A 209 7.16 -9.30 6.67
N LEU A 210 8.43 -9.44 7.01
CA LEU A 210 9.08 -10.74 7.20
C LEU A 210 8.33 -11.58 8.24
N LEU A 211 8.08 -11.03 9.43
CA LEU A 211 7.36 -11.72 10.49
C LEU A 211 5.94 -12.11 10.08
N HIS A 212 5.23 -11.23 9.37
CA HIS A 212 3.89 -11.53 8.87
C HIS A 212 3.90 -12.68 7.86
N ILE A 213 4.83 -12.67 6.91
CA ILE A 213 5.00 -13.74 5.93
C ILE A 213 5.36 -15.05 6.63
N LEU A 214 6.37 -15.03 7.50
CA LEU A 214 6.82 -16.20 8.26
C LEU A 214 5.67 -16.83 9.04
N ARG A 215 4.90 -16.01 9.77
CA ARG A 215 3.73 -16.47 10.52
C ARG A 215 2.67 -17.07 9.60
N THR A 216 2.31 -16.34 8.53
CA THR A 216 1.27 -16.74 7.59
C THR A 216 1.63 -18.05 6.89
N VAL A 217 2.85 -18.18 6.40
CA VAL A 217 3.37 -19.37 5.73
C VAL A 217 3.51 -20.54 6.71
N SER A 218 4.14 -20.33 7.86
CA SER A 218 4.33 -21.41 8.86
C SER A 218 2.98 -21.99 9.31
N GLN A 219 1.97 -21.13 9.51
CA GLN A 219 0.61 -21.57 9.88
C GLN A 219 -0.11 -22.27 8.73
N SER A 220 0.00 -21.77 7.50
CA SER A 220 -0.72 -22.32 6.35
C SER A 220 -0.17 -23.66 5.89
N PHE A 221 1.15 -23.84 5.98
CA PHE A 221 1.85 -25.04 5.48
C PHE A 221 2.29 -26.00 6.60
N GLU A 222 2.08 -25.66 7.87
CA GLU A 222 2.53 -26.44 9.05
C GLU A 222 4.04 -26.75 9.02
N VAL A 223 4.82 -25.76 8.59
CA VAL A 223 6.29 -25.81 8.60
C VAL A 223 6.84 -24.91 9.70
N HIS A 224 8.06 -25.22 10.13
CA HIS A 224 8.82 -24.33 11.00
C HIS A 224 9.86 -23.59 10.15
N LEU A 225 9.67 -22.27 10.02
CA LEU A 225 10.65 -21.36 9.43
C LEU A 225 11.05 -20.33 10.49
N SER A 226 12.35 -20.08 10.61
CA SER A 226 12.93 -19.08 11.50
C SER A 226 13.33 -17.84 10.70
N GLU A 227 13.44 -16.70 11.39
CA GLU A 227 14.06 -15.50 10.83
C GLU A 227 15.52 -15.74 10.43
N ASP A 228 16.22 -16.61 11.18
CA ASP A 228 17.62 -16.99 10.92
C ASP A 228 17.81 -17.72 9.57
N ASP A 229 16.72 -18.21 8.96
CA ASP A 229 16.77 -18.84 7.65
C ASP A 229 16.95 -17.85 6.50
N PHE A 230 16.84 -16.53 6.78
CA PHE A 230 16.78 -15.46 5.78
C PHE A 230 17.83 -14.37 6.02
N ASP A 231 18.48 -13.91 4.94
CA ASP A 231 19.27 -12.69 4.99
C ASP A 231 18.34 -11.47 4.96
N PHE A 232 17.90 -11.05 6.13
CA PHE A 232 17.00 -9.91 6.29
C PHE A 232 17.57 -8.61 5.71
N HIS A 233 18.90 -8.44 5.71
CA HIS A 233 19.57 -7.26 5.21
C HIS A 233 19.81 -7.29 3.70
N ALA A 234 19.48 -8.40 3.02
CA ALA A 234 19.58 -8.50 1.57
C ALA A 234 18.91 -7.29 0.89
N SER A 235 19.63 -6.69 -0.06
CA SER A 235 19.13 -5.54 -0.82
C SER A 235 17.85 -5.91 -1.57
N GLN A 236 17.02 -4.92 -1.92
CA GLN A 236 15.88 -5.13 -2.85
C GLN A 236 14.85 -6.21 -2.42
N MET A 237 14.76 -6.55 -1.13
CA MET A 237 13.84 -7.57 -0.63
C MET A 237 14.07 -8.99 -1.21
N GLU A 238 15.30 -9.35 -1.56
CA GLU A 238 15.64 -10.68 -2.11
C GLU A 238 15.31 -11.85 -1.17
N TRP A 239 15.10 -11.60 0.13
CA TRP A 239 14.62 -12.60 1.07
C TRP A 239 13.20 -13.11 0.75
N MET A 240 12.39 -12.35 0.00
CA MET A 240 11.03 -12.76 -0.38
C MET A 240 11.01 -13.95 -1.36
N PRO A 241 11.72 -13.93 -2.51
CA PRO A 241 11.82 -15.12 -3.36
C PRO A 241 12.53 -16.29 -2.65
N GLN A 242 13.52 -16.03 -1.80
CA GLN A 242 14.18 -17.06 -0.98
C GLN A 242 13.21 -17.75 0.00
N MET A 243 12.20 -17.03 0.52
CA MET A 243 11.13 -17.59 1.36
C MET A 243 10.44 -18.77 0.70
N ARG A 244 10.11 -18.64 -0.59
CA ARG A 244 9.45 -19.70 -1.33
C ARG A 244 10.32 -20.95 -1.42
N GLU A 245 11.61 -20.78 -1.74
CA GLU A 245 12.57 -21.89 -1.85
C GLU A 245 12.76 -22.61 -0.50
N LYS A 246 12.97 -21.84 0.57
CA LYS A 246 13.09 -22.37 1.94
C LYS A 246 11.83 -23.10 2.41
N LEU A 247 10.66 -22.56 2.09
CA LEU A 247 9.37 -23.18 2.38
C LEU A 247 9.28 -24.55 1.70
N ILE A 248 9.58 -24.62 0.39
CA ILE A 248 9.52 -25.86 -0.38
C ILE A 248 10.51 -26.89 0.17
N ASP A 249 11.74 -26.48 0.48
CA ASP A 249 12.73 -27.34 1.14
C ASP A 249 12.22 -27.89 2.47
N SER A 250 11.62 -27.04 3.31
CA SER A 250 11.05 -27.45 4.58
C SER A 250 9.87 -28.42 4.43
N ILE A 251 9.00 -28.20 3.42
CA ILE A 251 7.92 -29.13 3.08
C ILE A 251 8.50 -30.47 2.63
N ARG A 252 9.47 -30.46 1.70
CA ARG A 252 10.10 -31.67 1.13
C ARG A 252 10.82 -32.52 2.20
N ARG A 253 11.33 -31.90 3.28
CA ARG A 253 11.96 -32.60 4.42
C ARG A 253 10.95 -33.24 5.38
N GLN A 254 9.69 -32.84 5.36
CA GLN A 254 8.66 -33.42 6.22
C GLN A 254 8.05 -34.66 5.56
N GLU A 255 8.36 -35.85 6.08
CA GLU A 255 7.87 -37.13 5.51
C GLU A 255 6.33 -37.26 5.51
N ASN A 256 5.62 -36.54 6.40
CA ASN A 256 4.18 -36.69 6.61
C ASN A 256 3.34 -35.44 6.25
N ASN A 257 3.90 -34.44 5.55
CA ASN A 257 3.13 -33.25 5.17
C ASN A 257 2.21 -33.54 3.96
N GLN A 258 0.95 -33.90 4.24
CA GLN A 258 -0.07 -34.19 3.23
C GLN A 258 -1.07 -33.04 3.03
N ARG A 259 -0.74 -31.81 3.49
CA ARG A 259 -1.61 -30.66 3.28
C ARG A 259 -1.74 -30.36 1.80
N ILE A 260 -2.96 -30.10 1.35
CA ILE A 260 -3.21 -29.82 -0.07
C ILE A 260 -2.47 -28.56 -0.52
N GLU A 261 -2.34 -27.55 0.35
CA GLU A 261 -1.54 -26.35 0.13
C GLU A 261 -0.09 -26.71 -0.20
N SER A 262 0.54 -27.53 0.65
CA SER A 262 1.92 -27.99 0.50
C SER A 262 2.10 -28.81 -0.77
N LEU A 263 1.20 -29.76 -1.02
CA LEU A 263 1.26 -30.63 -2.20
C LEU A 263 1.13 -29.83 -3.50
N ILE A 264 0.20 -28.88 -3.56
CA ILE A 264 0.05 -28.02 -4.75
C ILE A 264 1.25 -27.12 -4.96
N LEU A 265 1.86 -26.60 -3.89
CA LEU A 265 3.08 -25.80 -3.99
C LEU A 265 4.26 -26.65 -4.54
N VAL A 266 4.42 -27.88 -4.04
CA VAL A 266 5.44 -28.82 -4.52
C VAL A 266 5.21 -29.21 -5.98
N ALA A 267 3.96 -29.46 -6.40
CA ALA A 267 3.65 -29.73 -7.80
C ALA A 267 3.87 -28.52 -8.72
N ALA A 268 3.56 -27.31 -8.25
CA ALA A 268 3.89 -26.09 -8.99
C ALA A 268 5.41 -25.96 -9.16
N ASP A 269 6.19 -26.26 -8.13
CA ASP A 269 7.65 -26.25 -8.19
C ASP A 269 8.21 -27.34 -9.12
N TYR A 270 7.66 -28.55 -9.07
CA TYR A 270 7.96 -29.62 -10.02
C TYR A 270 7.75 -29.16 -11.48
N ILE A 271 6.62 -28.49 -11.76
CA ILE A 271 6.37 -27.92 -13.09
C ILE A 271 7.45 -26.92 -13.48
N LEU A 272 7.88 -26.05 -12.56
CA LEU A 272 8.94 -25.06 -12.80
C LEU A 272 10.29 -25.72 -13.12
N GLU A 273 10.65 -26.79 -12.39
CA GLU A 273 11.88 -27.57 -12.62
C GLU A 273 11.88 -28.27 -14.00
N HIS A 274 10.71 -28.58 -14.55
CA HIS A 274 10.53 -29.33 -15.79
C HIS A 274 10.01 -28.46 -16.97
N LEU A 275 10.03 -27.13 -16.87
CA LEU A 275 9.44 -26.23 -17.88
C LEU A 275 10.02 -26.40 -19.29
N THR A 276 11.31 -26.71 -19.37
CA THR A 276 12.07 -26.85 -20.63
C THR A 276 11.77 -28.15 -21.35
N GLU A 277 11.07 -29.09 -20.71
CA GLU A 277 10.70 -30.38 -21.30
C GLU A 277 9.57 -30.23 -22.32
N ASN A 278 9.75 -30.81 -23.51
CA ASN A 278 8.79 -30.62 -24.60
C ASN A 278 7.39 -31.21 -24.36
N GLU A 279 7.24 -32.18 -23.45
CA GLU A 279 6.01 -32.94 -23.23
C GLU A 279 5.54 -32.97 -21.77
N LEU A 280 5.84 -31.93 -20.98
CA LEU A 280 5.32 -31.81 -19.62
C LEU A 280 3.78 -31.80 -19.61
N LYS A 281 3.16 -32.82 -19.03
CA LYS A 281 1.71 -33.01 -18.93
C LYS A 281 1.22 -32.75 -17.51
N THR A 282 -0.10 -32.67 -17.39
CA THR A 282 -0.78 -32.51 -16.10
C THR A 282 -0.61 -33.73 -15.21
N GLU A 283 -0.56 -34.91 -15.81
CA GLU A 283 -0.36 -36.20 -15.17
C GLU A 283 0.99 -36.27 -14.47
N ASP A 284 2.07 -35.81 -15.11
CA ASP A 284 3.42 -35.84 -14.53
C ASP A 284 3.48 -35.06 -13.20
N ALA A 285 2.87 -33.87 -13.18
CA ALA A 285 2.80 -33.04 -11.97
C ALA A 285 1.81 -33.56 -10.91
N ALA A 286 0.81 -34.34 -11.29
CA ALA A 286 -0.10 -34.98 -10.35
C ALA A 286 0.54 -36.21 -9.69
N ASP A 287 1.25 -37.00 -10.51
CA ASP A 287 1.92 -38.23 -10.09
C ASP A 287 3.12 -37.93 -9.17
N SER A 288 3.82 -36.81 -9.39
CA SER A 288 4.93 -36.38 -8.52
C SER A 288 4.53 -36.14 -7.07
N ILE A 289 3.24 -35.89 -6.82
CA ILE A 289 2.64 -35.74 -5.48
C ILE A 289 1.60 -36.81 -5.17
N SER A 290 1.61 -37.92 -5.92
CA SER A 290 0.74 -39.09 -5.72
C SER A 290 -0.77 -38.76 -5.69
N MET A 291 -1.21 -37.79 -6.51
CA MET A 291 -2.60 -37.35 -6.55
C MET A 291 -3.30 -37.76 -7.85
N SER A 292 -4.58 -38.11 -7.76
CA SER A 292 -5.37 -38.30 -8.98
C SER A 292 -5.43 -37.01 -9.82
N ARG A 293 -5.32 -37.15 -11.15
CA ARG A 293 -5.38 -36.04 -12.11
C ARG A 293 -6.57 -35.09 -11.89
N SER A 294 -7.77 -35.64 -11.65
CA SER A 294 -8.99 -34.85 -11.51
C SER A 294 -8.99 -34.00 -10.24
N TYR A 295 -8.57 -34.58 -9.12
CA TYR A 295 -8.47 -33.86 -7.85
C TYR A 295 -7.35 -32.82 -7.92
N PHE A 296 -6.20 -33.19 -8.49
CA PHE A 296 -5.09 -32.27 -8.73
C PHE A 296 -5.50 -31.07 -9.58
N SER A 297 -6.15 -31.29 -10.72
CA SER A 297 -6.55 -30.20 -11.62
C SER A 297 -7.48 -29.18 -10.94
N THR A 298 -8.40 -29.67 -10.10
CA THR A 298 -9.35 -28.83 -9.37
C THR A 298 -8.64 -28.02 -8.29
N SER A 299 -7.83 -28.69 -7.47
CA SER A 299 -7.06 -28.06 -6.40
C SER A 299 -6.01 -27.08 -6.93
N PHE A 300 -5.26 -27.47 -7.96
CA PHE A 300 -4.26 -26.62 -8.60
C PHE A 300 -4.88 -25.32 -9.10
N LYS A 301 -6.02 -25.37 -9.79
CA LYS A 301 -6.73 -24.16 -10.23
C LYS A 301 -7.22 -23.31 -9.07
N LYS A 302 -7.70 -23.92 -7.98
CA LYS A 302 -8.15 -23.22 -6.78
C LYS A 302 -7.03 -22.39 -6.15
N TYR A 303 -5.84 -22.98 -5.96
CA TYR A 303 -4.73 -22.32 -5.25
C TYR A 303 -3.89 -21.42 -6.16
N THR A 304 -3.57 -21.87 -7.38
CA THR A 304 -2.74 -21.09 -8.31
C THR A 304 -3.52 -20.03 -9.09
N GLY A 305 -4.85 -20.19 -9.23
CA GLY A 305 -5.69 -19.41 -10.13
C GLY A 305 -5.66 -19.87 -11.59
N PHE A 306 -4.77 -20.79 -11.95
CA PHE A 306 -4.53 -21.23 -13.33
C PHE A 306 -4.88 -22.71 -13.53
N SER A 307 -5.33 -23.06 -14.73
CA SER A 307 -5.22 -24.47 -15.15
C SER A 307 -3.74 -24.84 -15.29
N VAL A 308 -3.38 -26.11 -15.10
CA VAL A 308 -1.98 -26.58 -15.19
C VAL A 308 -1.33 -26.21 -16.54
N ASN A 309 -2.03 -26.45 -17.65
CA ASN A 309 -1.55 -26.04 -18.98
C ASN A 309 -1.45 -24.51 -19.13
N GLY A 310 -2.35 -23.76 -18.49
CA GLY A 310 -2.29 -22.30 -18.46
C GLY A 310 -1.06 -21.80 -17.69
N PHE A 311 -0.77 -22.42 -16.55
CA PHE A 311 0.40 -22.14 -15.73
C PHE A 311 1.70 -22.45 -16.49
N ILE A 312 1.82 -23.63 -17.12
CA ILE A 312 2.98 -23.98 -17.96
C ILE A 312 3.20 -22.94 -19.07
N ARG A 313 2.13 -22.56 -19.79
CA ARG A 313 2.24 -21.56 -20.87
C ARG A 313 2.74 -20.21 -20.35
N LYS A 314 2.16 -19.75 -19.24
CA LYS A 314 2.55 -18.50 -18.56
C LYS A 314 4.03 -18.54 -18.17
N GLU A 315 4.44 -19.56 -17.43
CA GLU A 315 5.81 -19.64 -16.90
C GLU A 315 6.86 -19.84 -18.01
N ARG A 316 6.52 -20.51 -19.12
CA ARG A 316 7.41 -20.58 -20.30
C ARG A 316 7.60 -19.24 -20.99
N VAL A 317 6.57 -18.39 -21.04
CA VAL A 317 6.71 -17.02 -21.57
C VAL A 317 7.63 -16.20 -20.67
N GLU A 318 7.49 -16.31 -19.35
CA GLU A 318 8.40 -15.65 -18.41
C GLU A 318 9.83 -16.16 -18.51
N LEU A 319 10.03 -17.47 -18.67
CA LEU A 319 11.34 -18.06 -18.94
C LEU A 319 11.94 -17.49 -20.24
N ALA A 320 11.16 -17.40 -21.31
CA ALA A 320 11.61 -16.81 -22.58
C ALA A 320 12.03 -15.35 -22.40
N LYS A 321 11.26 -14.56 -21.65
CA LYS A 321 11.59 -13.15 -21.33
C LYS A 321 12.88 -13.05 -20.54
N LYS A 322 13.08 -13.91 -19.54
CA LYS A 322 14.31 -13.99 -18.74
C LYS A 322 15.53 -14.30 -19.62
N MET A 323 15.44 -15.34 -20.44
CA MET A 323 16.53 -15.76 -21.33
C MET A 323 17.00 -14.65 -22.27
N VAL A 324 16.08 -13.87 -22.84
CA VAL A 324 16.43 -12.76 -23.75
C VAL A 324 17.03 -11.57 -23.01
N ARG A 325 16.60 -11.30 -21.76
CA ARG A 325 17.23 -10.28 -20.91
C ARG A 325 18.65 -10.66 -20.55
N GLU A 326 18.91 -11.94 -20.29
CA GLU A 326 20.24 -12.46 -19.95
C GLU A 326 21.15 -12.61 -21.18
N ASN A 327 20.57 -12.99 -22.33
CA ASN A 327 21.30 -13.14 -23.58
C ASN A 327 20.47 -12.59 -24.76
N TYR A 328 20.68 -11.31 -25.06
CA TYR A 328 20.01 -10.62 -26.14
C TYR A 328 20.30 -11.21 -27.53
N SER A 329 21.37 -12.00 -27.71
CA SER A 329 21.69 -12.58 -29.03
C SER A 329 20.74 -13.71 -29.45
N LEU A 330 20.04 -14.34 -28.50
CA LEU A 330 19.17 -15.49 -28.78
C LEU A 330 18.08 -15.14 -29.80
N SER A 331 17.95 -15.97 -30.82
CA SER A 331 16.88 -15.92 -31.80
C SER A 331 15.55 -16.42 -31.22
N PHE A 332 14.44 -16.05 -31.85
CA PHE A 332 13.12 -16.53 -31.42
C PHE A 332 13.01 -18.06 -31.47
N SER A 333 13.60 -18.69 -32.50
CA SER A 333 13.63 -20.14 -32.68
C SER A 333 14.37 -20.83 -31.53
N GLU A 334 15.55 -20.34 -31.17
CA GLU A 334 16.34 -20.87 -30.05
C GLU A 334 15.60 -20.75 -28.71
N VAL A 335 14.97 -19.59 -28.46
CA VAL A 335 14.18 -19.38 -27.24
C VAL A 335 12.96 -20.31 -27.21
N SER A 336 12.21 -20.40 -28.31
CA SER A 336 11.05 -21.30 -28.42
C SER A 336 11.42 -22.74 -28.08
N TYR A 337 12.52 -23.24 -28.63
CA TYR A 337 13.00 -24.59 -28.37
C TYR A 337 13.43 -24.77 -26.91
N GLN A 338 14.21 -23.83 -26.37
CA GLN A 338 14.74 -23.93 -25.00
C GLN A 338 13.66 -23.82 -23.93
N VAL A 339 12.56 -23.12 -24.19
CA VAL A 339 11.41 -23.07 -23.27
C VAL A 339 10.43 -24.25 -23.46
N GLY A 340 10.78 -25.25 -24.27
CA GLY A 340 10.01 -26.50 -24.40
C GLY A 340 8.90 -26.47 -25.46
N TYR A 341 8.96 -25.56 -26.44
CA TYR A 341 8.04 -25.55 -27.60
C TYR A 341 8.72 -26.03 -28.87
N ARG A 342 8.15 -27.09 -29.48
CA ARG A 342 8.53 -27.55 -30.82
C ARG A 342 7.86 -26.78 -31.96
N ASP A 343 6.65 -26.27 -31.71
CA ASP A 343 5.91 -25.46 -32.68
C ASP A 343 6.11 -23.97 -32.38
N GLU A 344 7.05 -23.36 -33.10
CA GLU A 344 7.38 -21.94 -32.99
C GLU A 344 6.18 -21.03 -33.31
N LYS A 345 5.31 -21.43 -34.25
CA LYS A 345 4.14 -20.63 -34.63
C LYS A 345 3.12 -20.63 -33.51
N TYR A 346 2.95 -21.77 -32.85
CA TYR A 346 2.11 -21.86 -31.67
C TYR A 346 2.69 -21.03 -30.52
N PHE A 347 3.99 -21.14 -30.25
CA PHE A 347 4.62 -20.35 -29.20
C PHE A 347 4.53 -18.85 -29.46
N ALA A 348 4.68 -18.40 -30.71
CA ALA A 348 4.54 -17.00 -31.08
C ALA A 348 3.14 -16.45 -30.72
N LYS A 349 2.09 -17.24 -30.97
CA LYS A 349 0.71 -16.88 -30.58
C LYS A 349 0.54 -16.86 -29.07
N VAL A 350 1.11 -17.83 -28.36
CA VAL A 350 1.05 -17.88 -26.88
C VAL A 350 1.74 -16.67 -26.28
N PHE A 351 2.94 -16.32 -26.78
CA PHE A 351 3.70 -15.16 -26.35
C PHE A 351 2.91 -13.86 -26.60
N GLN A 352 2.43 -13.67 -27.83
CA GLN A 352 1.68 -12.47 -28.20
C GLN A 352 0.37 -12.32 -27.42
N LEU A 353 -0.35 -13.43 -27.20
CA LEU A 353 -1.58 -13.41 -26.41
C LEU A 353 -1.32 -13.02 -24.94
N ARG A 354 -0.17 -13.43 -24.39
CA ARG A 354 0.21 -13.14 -23.01
C ARG A 354 0.73 -11.72 -22.83
N GLU A 355 1.63 -11.28 -23.70
CA GLU A 355 2.33 -10.00 -23.55
C GLU A 355 1.63 -8.83 -24.28
N GLY A 356 0.68 -9.11 -25.17
CA GLY A 356 0.04 -8.11 -26.02
C GLY A 356 0.91 -7.60 -27.17
N ILE A 357 2.19 -7.97 -27.20
CA ILE A 357 3.18 -7.62 -28.22
C ILE A 357 3.90 -8.86 -28.74
N THR A 358 4.46 -8.77 -29.94
CA THR A 358 5.27 -9.85 -30.50
C THR A 358 6.62 -9.97 -29.80
N PHE A 359 7.25 -11.15 -29.89
CA PHE A 359 8.59 -11.36 -29.33
C PHE A 359 9.63 -10.39 -29.91
N SER A 360 9.55 -10.07 -31.20
CA SER A 360 10.45 -9.11 -31.84
C SER A 360 10.25 -7.68 -31.32
N GLU A 361 9.01 -7.27 -31.05
CA GLU A 361 8.72 -5.97 -30.43
C GLU A 361 9.19 -5.93 -28.98
N TYR A 362 8.98 -7.00 -28.21
CA TYR A 362 9.50 -7.13 -26.86
C TYR A 362 11.04 -7.00 -26.83
N LYS A 363 11.73 -7.70 -27.75
CA LYS A 363 13.18 -7.63 -27.89
C LYS A 363 13.65 -6.22 -28.28
N ARG A 364 12.93 -5.51 -29.14
CA ARG A 364 13.23 -4.10 -29.47
C ARG A 364 13.06 -3.17 -28.27
N ALA A 365 11.98 -3.34 -27.50
CA ALA A 365 11.75 -2.53 -26.30
C ALA A 365 12.82 -2.72 -25.21
N LEU A 366 13.53 -3.86 -25.20
CA LEU A 366 14.67 -4.10 -24.32
C LEU A 366 15.96 -3.38 -24.76
N SER A 367 16.14 -3.06 -26.05
CA SER A 367 17.33 -2.32 -26.51
C SER A 367 17.24 -0.81 -26.34
N ASP A 368 16.02 -0.30 -26.14
CA ASP A 368 15.73 1.14 -25.99
C ASP A 368 15.74 1.59 -24.50
N LYS A 369 16.03 0.68 -23.57
CA LYS A 369 16.24 0.93 -22.13
C LYS A 369 17.70 0.68 -21.77
#